data_AF-A0A7S3GSA9-F1
#
_entry.id   AF-A0A7S3GSA9-F1
#
_cell.length_a   1.000
_cell.length_b   1.000
_cell.length_c   1.000
_cell.angle_alpha   90.00
_cell.angle_beta   90.00
_cell.angle_gamma   90.00
#
_symmetry.space_group_name_H-M   'P 1'
#
loop_
_entity.id
_entity.type
_entity.pdbx_description
1 polymer ?
#
loop_
_entity_poly.entity_id
_entity_poly.type
_entity_poly.pdbx_seq_one_letter_code
_entity_poly.pdbx_strand_id
1 'polypeptide(L)'
;EFDERTDVLLVRKVKKSAGLGSKETDWVFEVGQAPEAAFDPHSDMLRASTSGPIFLRKDTPEQFQWRIRNLPYPADVYSVTVDHDKQDMVVRTSNKKYYKRIDLPDLRRLGLKLQENSLSWKHQHNTLIISYTRPQEVVEQEQKALREAEKSAIKM
;
A
#
# COMPACT_ATOMS: atom_id res chain seq x y z
N GLU A 1 8.55 -10.59 -1.78
CA GLU A 1 9.09 -11.13 -0.52
C GLU A 1 7.92 -11.42 0.41
N PHE A 2 7.91 -12.61 1.00
CA PHE A 2 6.88 -13.07 1.92
C PHE A 2 7.52 -13.36 3.28
N ASP A 3 6.74 -13.22 4.35
CA ASP A 3 7.14 -13.63 5.68
C ASP A 3 7.05 -15.16 5.80
N GLU A 4 8.14 -15.84 6.14
CA GLU A 4 8.24 -17.32 6.14
C GLU A 4 7.31 -18.01 7.16
N ARG A 5 6.82 -17.28 8.17
CA ARG A 5 5.97 -17.86 9.21
C ARG A 5 4.49 -17.58 8.96
N THR A 6 4.18 -16.43 8.38
CA THR A 6 2.80 -15.94 8.24
C THR A 6 2.31 -15.90 6.80
N ASP A 7 3.19 -16.18 5.83
CA ASP A 7 2.95 -16.10 4.38
C ASP A 7 2.39 -14.73 3.93
N VAL A 8 2.58 -13.70 4.74
CA VAL A 8 2.15 -12.34 4.42
C VAL A 8 3.12 -11.72 3.43
N LEU A 9 2.59 -11.10 2.38
CA LEU A 9 3.38 -10.35 1.42
C LEU A 9 4.02 -9.11 2.08
N LEU A 10 5.34 -9.13 2.21
CA LEU A 10 6.12 -8.05 2.79
C LEU A 10 6.50 -6.98 1.75
N VAL A 11 6.95 -7.42 0.58
CA VAL A 11 7.43 -6.53 -0.48
C VAL A 11 6.97 -7.02 -1.85
N ARG A 12 6.38 -6.11 -2.64
CA ARG A 12 6.07 -6.33 -4.06
C ARG A 12 6.50 -5.12 -4.87
N LYS A 13 7.26 -5.37 -5.94
CA LYS A 13 7.68 -4.35 -6.91
C LYS A 13 7.13 -4.70 -8.27
N VAL A 14 6.66 -3.71 -9.01
CA VAL A 14 6.16 -3.87 -10.38
C VAL A 14 6.93 -2.93 -11.30
N LYS A 15 7.34 -3.46 -12.45
CA LYS A 15 8.02 -2.69 -13.49
C LYS A 15 6.98 -1.86 -14.24
N LYS A 16 7.05 -0.54 -14.16
CA LYS A 16 6.08 0.34 -14.80
C LYS A 16 6.44 0.51 -16.27
N SER A 17 5.64 0.00 -17.21
CA SER A 17 5.97 0.09 -18.64
C SER A 17 6.25 1.53 -19.05
N ALA A 18 7.47 1.79 -19.52
CA ALA A 18 7.86 3.08 -20.05
C ALA A 18 6.98 3.42 -21.26
N GLY A 19 6.46 4.66 -21.30
CA GLY A 19 5.82 5.19 -22.49
C GLY A 19 6.78 5.17 -23.68
N LEU A 20 6.23 5.12 -24.90
CA LEU A 20 7.01 5.03 -26.13
C LEU A 20 8.08 6.14 -26.17
N GLY A 21 9.36 5.75 -26.10
CA GLY A 21 10.52 6.67 -26.12
C GLY A 21 11.30 6.82 -24.81
N SER A 22 10.81 6.34 -23.67
CA SER A 22 11.59 6.33 -22.43
C SER A 22 12.48 5.08 -22.35
N LYS A 23 13.80 5.28 -22.19
CA LYS A 23 14.80 4.20 -22.15
C LYS A 23 14.88 3.50 -20.79
N GLU A 24 14.28 4.05 -19.74
CA GLU A 24 14.41 3.54 -18.38
C GLU A 24 13.03 3.18 -17.79
N THR A 25 12.97 2.03 -17.16
CA THR A 25 11.75 1.47 -16.58
C THR A 25 11.92 1.40 -15.07
N ASP A 26 11.26 2.31 -14.36
CA ASP A 26 11.35 2.35 -12.90
C ASP A 26 10.55 1.22 -12.25
N TRP A 27 11.17 0.60 -11.24
CA TRP A 27 10.49 -0.32 -10.33
C TRP A 27 9.69 0.49 -9.30
N VAL A 28 8.38 0.25 -9.25
CA VAL A 28 7.49 0.87 -8.27
C VAL A 28 7.14 -0.14 -7.19
N PHE A 29 7.29 0.25 -5.93
CA PHE A 29 6.87 -0.57 -4.78
C PHE A 29 5.35 -0.45 -4.60
N GLU A 30 4.62 -1.55 -4.77
CA GLU A 30 3.18 -1.64 -4.46
C GLU A 30 2.97 -1.93 -2.97
N VAL A 31 3.79 -2.82 -2.40
CA VAL A 31 3.71 -3.27 -1.00
C VAL A 31 5.09 -3.15 -0.36
N GLY A 32 5.12 -2.71 0.89
CA GLY A 32 6.36 -2.38 1.60
C GLY A 32 6.91 -1.00 1.25
N GLN A 33 8.16 -0.75 1.62
CA GLN A 33 8.88 0.49 1.32
C GLN A 33 10.26 0.14 0.78
N ALA A 34 10.79 0.98 -0.12
CA ALA A 34 12.21 0.93 -0.43
C ALA A 34 13.02 1.19 0.85
N PRO A 35 14.18 0.54 1.04
CA PRO A 35 15.12 0.96 2.06
C PRO A 35 15.43 2.45 1.82
N GLU A 36 15.24 3.31 2.82
CA GLU A 36 15.76 4.67 2.74
C GLU A 36 17.28 4.57 2.63
N ALA A 37 17.87 5.26 1.64
CA ALA A 37 19.31 5.41 1.59
C ALA A 37 19.76 6.03 2.92
N ALA A 38 20.75 5.40 3.56
CA ALA A 38 21.34 5.95 4.76
C ALA A 38 21.97 7.29 4.40
N PHE A 39 21.66 8.32 5.18
CA PHE A 39 22.26 9.63 5.00
C PHE A 39 23.75 9.54 5.34
N ASP A 40 24.60 9.90 4.39
CA ASP A 40 26.03 10.00 4.56
C ASP A 40 26.43 11.47 4.77
N PRO A 41 26.82 11.88 5.99
CA PRO A 41 27.20 13.27 6.27
C PRO A 41 28.39 13.80 5.45
N HIS A 42 29.17 12.92 4.82
CA HIS A 42 30.33 13.30 4.01
C HIS A 42 30.00 13.55 2.54
N SER A 43 28.91 12.98 2.02
CA SER A 43 28.53 13.10 0.61
C SER A 43 27.16 13.77 0.40
N ASP A 44 26.24 13.66 1.36
CA ASP A 44 24.89 14.22 1.27
C ASP A 44 24.82 15.63 1.87
N MET A 45 24.44 16.62 1.06
CA MET A 45 24.28 18.02 1.52
C MET A 45 22.89 18.32 2.10
N LEU A 46 21.86 17.58 1.70
CA LEU A 46 20.46 17.81 2.09
C LEU A 46 19.74 16.47 2.26
N ARG A 47 18.81 16.41 3.22
CA ARG A 47 17.92 15.26 3.44
C ARG A 47 16.47 15.72 3.48
N ALA A 48 15.58 14.89 2.95
CA ALA A 48 14.14 15.08 3.11
C ALA A 48 13.77 15.11 4.60
N SER A 49 12.89 16.04 4.98
CA SER A 49 12.40 16.12 6.36
C SER A 49 11.64 14.84 6.74
N THR A 50 11.96 14.30 7.91
CA THR A 50 11.23 13.17 8.50
C THR A 50 9.90 13.58 9.12
N SER A 51 9.58 14.89 9.19
CA SER A 51 8.33 15.41 9.76
C SER A 51 7.14 15.38 8.79
N GLY A 52 7.39 15.17 7.49
CA GLY A 52 6.32 15.07 6.49
C GLY A 52 5.52 13.77 6.61
N PRO A 53 4.28 13.70 6.07
CA PRO A 53 3.49 12.48 6.08
C PRO A 53 4.19 11.32 5.37
N ILE A 54 4.28 10.16 6.03
CA ILE A 54 4.91 8.96 5.46
C ILE A 54 3.84 7.90 5.21
N PHE A 55 3.59 7.59 3.93
CA PHE A 55 2.62 6.57 3.50
C PHE A 55 3.31 5.23 3.30
N LEU A 56 2.76 4.19 3.93
CA LEU A 56 3.24 2.81 3.87
C LEU A 56 2.06 1.86 3.66
N ARG A 57 2.22 0.84 2.82
CA ARG A 57 1.33 -0.32 2.78
C ARG A 57 1.98 -1.49 3.51
N LYS A 58 1.29 -2.04 4.51
CA LYS A 58 1.69 -3.20 5.29
C LYS A 58 0.45 -4.03 5.56
N ASP A 59 0.26 -5.07 4.75
CA ASP A 59 -0.94 -5.90 4.81
C ASP A 59 -0.89 -6.88 5.99
N THR A 60 -2.06 -7.35 6.42
CA THR A 60 -2.25 -8.49 7.33
C THR A 60 -2.91 -9.64 6.56
N PRO A 61 -2.93 -10.89 7.06
CA PRO A 61 -3.58 -11.99 6.34
C PRO A 61 -5.04 -11.68 5.97
N GLU A 62 -5.76 -10.94 6.81
CA GLU A 62 -7.19 -10.66 6.66
C GLU A 62 -7.50 -9.34 5.96
N GLN A 63 -6.55 -8.38 6.00
CA GLN A 63 -6.81 -7.00 5.57
C GLN A 63 -5.64 -6.42 4.77
N PHE A 64 -5.94 -5.68 3.71
CA PHE A 64 -5.00 -4.71 3.16
C PHE A 64 -4.92 -3.52 4.10
N GLN A 65 -3.71 -3.11 4.49
CA GLN A 65 -3.56 -2.04 5.47
C GLN A 65 -2.54 -1.01 5.02
N TRP A 66 -2.93 0.25 5.14
CA TRP A 66 -2.09 1.41 4.91
C TRP A 66 -1.91 2.18 6.21
N ARG A 67 -0.71 2.71 6.38
CA ARG A 67 -0.34 3.56 7.51
C ARG A 67 0.19 4.86 6.96
N ILE A 68 -0.43 5.96 7.36
CA ILE A 68 0.09 7.30 7.11
C ILE A 68 0.56 7.87 8.43
N ARG A 69 1.88 7.90 8.63
CA ARG A 69 2.53 8.47 9.82
C ARG A 69 2.66 9.98 9.70
N ASN A 70 3.00 10.63 10.80
CA ASN A 70 3.22 12.09 10.91
C ASN A 70 1.97 12.89 10.52
N LEU A 71 0.82 12.41 10.98
CA LEU A 71 -0.48 13.05 10.83
C LEU A 71 -0.90 13.59 12.22
N PRO A 72 -0.58 14.86 12.55
CA PRO A 72 -0.67 15.38 13.92
C PRO A 72 -2.06 15.88 14.30
N TYR A 73 -3.01 15.94 13.36
CA TYR A 73 -4.36 16.41 13.66
C TYR A 73 -5.13 15.34 14.43
N PRO A 74 -6.19 15.71 15.17
CA PRO A 74 -7.06 14.75 15.82
C PRO A 74 -7.91 13.96 14.80
N ALA A 75 -8.47 12.84 15.24
CA ALA A 75 -9.15 11.86 14.37
C ALA A 75 -10.35 12.45 13.61
N ASP A 76 -11.11 13.34 14.25
CA ASP A 76 -12.29 14.04 13.72
C ASP A 76 -12.00 14.95 12.52
N VAL A 77 -10.74 15.36 12.34
CA VAL A 77 -10.31 16.16 11.18
C VAL A 77 -10.19 15.30 9.92
N TYR A 78 -9.97 13.98 10.07
CA TYR A 78 -9.76 13.07 8.94
C TYR A 78 -11.07 12.50 8.42
N SER A 79 -11.10 12.29 7.11
CA SER A 79 -12.17 11.60 6.40
C SER A 79 -11.52 10.62 5.42
N VAL A 80 -11.94 9.36 5.50
CA VAL A 80 -11.51 8.29 4.59
C VAL A 80 -12.75 7.69 3.97
N THR A 81 -12.87 7.80 2.65
CA THR A 81 -14.06 7.37 1.88
C THR A 81 -13.65 6.66 0.60
N VAL A 82 -14.57 5.95 -0.04
CA VAL A 82 -14.36 5.39 -1.39
C VAL A 82 -14.86 6.38 -2.46
N ASP A 83 -14.02 6.65 -3.45
CA ASP A 83 -14.42 7.31 -4.70
C ASP A 83 -14.84 6.23 -5.70
N HIS A 84 -16.14 6.02 -5.85
CA HIS A 84 -16.70 4.96 -6.70
C HIS A 84 -16.49 5.19 -8.20
N ASP A 85 -16.26 6.43 -8.63
CA ASP A 85 -16.05 6.72 -10.05
C ASP A 85 -14.65 6.27 -10.48
N LYS A 86 -13.65 6.60 -9.68
CA LYS A 86 -12.25 6.26 -9.98
C LYS A 86 -11.76 4.97 -9.32
N GLN A 87 -12.57 4.37 -8.44
CA GLN A 87 -12.23 3.17 -7.69
C GLN A 87 -10.96 3.34 -6.84
N ASP A 88 -10.87 4.46 -6.13
CA ASP A 88 -9.79 4.75 -5.16
C ASP A 88 -10.37 4.98 -3.76
N MET A 89 -9.57 4.71 -2.72
CA MET A 89 -9.83 5.27 -1.40
C MET A 89 -9.25 6.68 -1.31
N VAL A 90 -10.00 7.60 -0.72
CA VAL A 90 -9.63 9.01 -0.59
C VAL A 90 -9.49 9.36 0.87
N VAL A 91 -8.28 9.78 1.24
CA VAL A 91 -7.98 10.37 2.55
C VAL A 91 -7.95 11.87 2.38
N ARG A 92 -8.72 12.59 3.20
CA ARG A 92 -8.72 14.05 3.23
C ARG A 92 -8.86 14.57 4.65
N THR A 93 -8.56 15.85 4.81
CA THR A 93 -8.70 16.58 6.07
C THR A 93 -9.63 17.77 5.89
N SER A 94 -10.44 18.10 6.91
CA SER A 94 -11.35 19.24 6.87
C SER A 94 -10.62 20.58 6.71
N ASN A 95 -9.42 20.70 7.29
CA ASN A 95 -8.53 21.86 7.17
C ASN A 95 -7.74 21.93 5.85
N LYS A 96 -7.95 20.98 4.92
CA LYS A 96 -7.29 20.88 3.61
C LYS A 96 -5.75 20.75 3.67
N LYS A 97 -5.19 20.31 4.80
CA LYS A 97 -3.74 20.14 4.96
C LYS A 97 -3.20 18.83 4.41
N TYR A 98 -4.07 17.86 4.20
CA TYR A 98 -3.73 16.55 3.68
C TYR A 98 -4.81 16.02 2.74
N TYR A 99 -4.36 15.49 1.60
CA TYR A 99 -5.16 14.80 0.60
C TYR A 99 -4.32 13.67 0.00
N LYS A 100 -4.87 12.46 -0.09
CA LYS A 100 -4.21 11.30 -0.71
C LYS A 100 -5.26 10.41 -1.34
N ARG A 101 -4.99 9.96 -2.57
CA ARG A 101 -5.72 8.88 -3.23
C ARG A 101 -4.89 7.60 -3.11
N ILE A 102 -5.55 6.51 -2.80
CA ILE A 102 -4.95 5.21 -2.59
C ILE A 102 -5.68 4.24 -3.50
N ASP A 103 -4.97 3.70 -4.47
CA ASP A 103 -5.45 2.63 -5.32
C ASP A 103 -5.30 1.27 -4.63
N LEU A 104 -6.13 0.32 -5.03
CA LEU A 104 -6.01 -1.07 -4.60
C LEU A 104 -5.86 -1.98 -5.83
N PRO A 105 -4.62 -2.13 -6.36
CA PRO A 105 -4.36 -2.90 -7.57
C PRO A 105 -4.82 -4.36 -7.50
N ASP A 106 -4.84 -4.95 -6.31
CA ASP A 106 -5.24 -6.33 -6.07
C ASP A 106 -6.70 -6.60 -6.47
N LEU A 107 -7.63 -5.70 -6.10
CA LEU A 107 -9.02 -5.79 -6.56
C LEU A 107 -9.16 -5.52 -8.06
N ARG A 108 -8.42 -4.52 -8.55
CA ARG A 108 -8.45 -4.14 -9.97
C ARG A 108 -8.01 -5.30 -10.87
N ARG A 109 -7.01 -6.08 -10.46
CA ARG A 109 -6.56 -7.29 -11.18
C ARG A 109 -7.65 -8.36 -11.30
N LEU A 110 -8.55 -8.43 -10.33
CA LEU A 110 -9.70 -9.34 -10.33
C LEU A 110 -10.98 -8.72 -10.89
N GLY A 111 -10.96 -7.45 -11.29
CA GLY A 111 -12.16 -6.72 -11.72
C GLY A 111 -13.17 -6.46 -10.59
N LEU A 112 -12.74 -6.56 -9.33
CA LEU A 112 -13.58 -6.29 -8.16
C LEU A 112 -13.65 -4.79 -7.88
N LYS A 113 -14.83 -4.31 -7.46
CA LYS A 113 -15.06 -2.91 -7.08
C LYS A 113 -14.82 -2.71 -5.58
N LEU A 114 -14.30 -1.54 -5.23
CA LEU A 114 -14.19 -1.10 -3.83
C LEU A 114 -15.57 -0.95 -3.19
N GLN A 115 -15.71 -1.49 -1.99
CA GLN A 115 -16.91 -1.41 -1.17
C GLN A 115 -16.60 -0.65 0.12
N GLU A 116 -17.47 0.28 0.49
CA GLU A 116 -17.26 1.13 1.68
C GLU A 116 -17.46 0.36 3.00
N ASN A 117 -18.28 -0.70 2.99
CA ASN A 117 -18.48 -1.57 4.14
C ASN A 117 -17.22 -2.37 4.55
N SER A 118 -16.33 -2.65 3.61
CA SER A 118 -15.07 -3.35 3.85
C SER A 118 -13.96 -2.41 4.33
N LEU A 119 -14.18 -1.09 4.23
CA LEU A 119 -13.24 -0.05 4.62
C LEU A 119 -13.44 0.34 6.08
N SER A 120 -12.34 0.33 6.83
CA SER A 120 -12.30 0.82 8.21
C SER A 120 -11.04 1.64 8.43
N TRP A 121 -11.07 2.58 9.36
CA TRP A 121 -9.89 3.36 9.68
C TRP A 121 -9.89 3.80 11.15
N LYS A 122 -8.70 4.06 11.67
CA LYS A 122 -8.50 4.65 12.99
C LYS A 122 -7.28 5.55 12.97
N HIS A 123 -7.26 6.55 13.84
CA HIS A 123 -6.10 7.42 14.03
C HIS A 123 -5.58 7.27 15.46
N GLN A 124 -4.29 6.96 15.60
CA GLN A 124 -3.63 6.79 16.89
C GLN A 124 -2.13 7.08 16.74
N HIS A 125 -1.51 7.69 17.76
CA HIS A 125 -0.07 7.98 17.78
C HIS A 125 0.41 8.71 16.51
N ASN A 126 -0.30 9.77 16.10
CA ASN A 126 -0.05 10.54 14.87
C ASN A 126 0.01 9.68 13.60
N THR A 127 -0.69 8.56 13.59
CA THR A 127 -0.74 7.61 12.49
C THR A 127 -2.17 7.28 12.14
N LEU A 128 -2.55 7.53 10.88
CA LEU A 128 -3.80 7.06 10.32
C LEU A 128 -3.60 5.63 9.79
N ILE A 129 -4.33 4.68 10.36
CA ILE A 129 -4.33 3.28 9.96
C ILE A 129 -5.63 3.03 9.20
N ILE A 130 -5.50 2.72 7.91
CA ILE A 130 -6.60 2.43 7.00
C ILE A 130 -6.55 0.94 6.71
N SER A 131 -7.65 0.23 6.93
CA SER A 131 -7.74 -1.21 6.71
C SER A 131 -8.90 -1.52 5.79
N TYR A 132 -8.65 -2.31 4.76
CA TYR A 132 -9.65 -2.81 3.83
C TYR A 132 -9.69 -4.33 3.93
N THR A 133 -10.84 -4.88 4.30
CA THR A 133 -11.00 -6.33 4.45
C THR A 133 -10.82 -7.03 3.11
N ARG A 134 -9.98 -8.08 3.07
CA ARG A 134 -9.76 -8.85 1.84
C ARG A 134 -11.05 -9.59 1.46
N PRO A 135 -11.57 -9.39 0.23
CA PRO A 135 -12.62 -10.24 -0.29
C PRO A 135 -12.14 -11.67 -0.44
N GLN A 136 -13.05 -12.62 -0.30
CA GLN A 136 -12.75 -14.05 -0.33
C GLN A 136 -12.13 -14.46 -1.68
N GLU A 137 -12.56 -13.84 -2.77
CA GLU A 137 -12.05 -14.06 -4.13
C GLU A 137 -10.57 -13.74 -4.25
N VAL A 138 -10.08 -12.70 -3.55
CA VAL A 138 -8.65 -12.38 -3.53
C VAL A 138 -7.88 -13.45 -2.79
N VAL A 139 -8.37 -13.87 -1.62
CA VAL A 139 -7.73 -14.89 -0.78
C VAL A 139 -7.63 -16.22 -1.54
N GLU A 140 -8.69 -16.63 -2.23
CA GLU A 140 -8.71 -17.85 -3.04
C GLU A 140 -7.70 -17.81 -4.19
N GLN A 141 -7.59 -16.66 -4.86
CA GLN A 141 -6.61 -16.48 -5.94
C GLN A 141 -5.17 -16.54 -5.41
N GLU A 142 -4.88 -15.87 -4.29
CA GLU A 142 -3.56 -15.89 -3.67
C GLU A 142 -3.19 -17.32 -3.24
N GLN A 143 -4.11 -18.06 -2.61
CA GLN A 143 -3.90 -19.46 -2.23
C GLN A 143 -3.73 -20.39 -3.44
N LYS A 144 -4.41 -20.13 -4.55
CA LYS A 144 -4.22 -20.90 -5.78
C LYS A 144 -2.82 -20.66 -6.36
N ALA A 145 -2.37 -19.41 -6.41
CA ALA A 145 -1.03 -19.06 -6.89
C ALA A 145 0.08 -19.69 -6.02
N LEU A 146 -0.08 -19.66 -4.69
CA LEU A 146 0.83 -20.33 -3.75
C LEU A 146 0.92 -21.84 -4.02
N ARG A 147 -0.23 -22.53 -4.11
CA ARG A 147 -0.27 -23.98 -4.42
C ARG A 147 0.35 -24.32 -5.77
N GLU A 148 0.21 -23.47 -6.77
CA GLU A 148 0.84 -23.66 -8.08
C GLU A 148 2.36 -23.45 -8.03
N ALA A 149 2.83 -22.47 -7.26
CA ALA A 149 4.25 -22.23 -7.04
C ALA A 149 4.92 -23.39 -6.29
N GLU A 150 4.31 -23.89 -5.21
CA GLU A 150 4.80 -25.05 -4.45
C GLU A 150 4.92 -26.31 -5.33
N LYS A 151 3.88 -26.61 -6.12
CA LYS A 151 3.89 -27.75 -7.05
C LYS A 151 4.98 -27.63 -8.11
N SER A 152 5.31 -26.41 -8.52
CA SER A 152 6.36 -26.15 -9.51
C SER A 152 7.75 -26.25 -8.89
N ALA A 153 7.92 -25.83 -7.64
CA ALA A 153 9.16 -25.95 -6.88
C ALA A 153 9.52 -27.41 -6.55
N ILE A 154 8.53 -28.28 -6.29
CA ILE A 154 8.73 -29.72 -6.05
C ILE A 154 9.10 -30.49 -7.33
N LYS A 155 8.79 -29.94 -8.51
CA LYS A 155 9.09 -30.55 -9.82
C LYS A 155 10.47 -30.16 -10.38
N MET A 156 11.15 -29.18 -9.80
CA MET A 156 12.56 -28.85 -10.08
C MET A 156 13.48 -29.62 -9.13
#